data_AF-A0A8T0JB01-F1
#
_entry.id   AF-A0A8T0JB01-F1
#
_cell.length_a   1.000
_cell.length_b   1.000
_cell.length_c   1.000
_cell.angle_alpha   90.00
_cell.angle_beta   90.00
_cell.angle_gamma   90.00
#
_symmetry.space_group_name_H-M   'P 1'
#
loop_
_entity.id
_entity.type
_entity.pdbx_description
1 polymer ?
#
loop_
_entity_poly.entity_id
_entity_poly.type
_entity_poly.pdbx_seq_one_letter_code
_entity_poly.pdbx_strand_id
1 'polypeptide(L)'
;MQQVVQLGRRLVTTMATLNNPAGTAVEVVRQQKKALRTVVRRELRNFSPEAKREEDEAIQKHILSAEWYQNSKRICAYVSCASLREVDTSHIMADLLEKQRRTAGMKVYVPRIEDKESHMRMLHITNTDDDLIANYMNILEPTLLDSVGNPREEVMQATEPLDLLLLPGTFPSLIFYYRIHAFVFD
;
A
#
# COMPACT_ATOMS: atom_id res chain seq x y z
N MET A 1 15.29 -9.82 -3.15
CA MET A 1 14.94 -9.49 -4.56
C MET A 1 14.92 -10.68 -5.53
N GLN A 2 15.95 -11.53 -5.62
CA GLN A 2 16.00 -12.64 -6.59
C GLN A 2 14.92 -13.73 -6.37
N GLN A 3 14.56 -14.02 -5.11
CA GLN A 3 13.55 -15.02 -4.77
C GLN A 3 12.13 -14.57 -5.15
N VAL A 4 11.80 -13.29 -4.95
CA VAL A 4 10.51 -12.69 -5.34
C VAL A 4 10.34 -12.71 -6.87
N VAL A 5 11.42 -12.42 -7.62
CA VAL A 5 11.43 -12.49 -9.09
C VAL A 5 11.28 -13.94 -9.59
N GLN A 6 11.93 -14.92 -8.93
CA GLN A 6 11.77 -16.34 -9.27
C GLN A 6 10.36 -16.86 -8.94
N LEU A 7 9.76 -16.39 -7.85
CA LEU A 7 8.37 -16.69 -7.48
C LEU A 7 7.41 -16.14 -8.55
N GLY A 8 7.61 -14.90 -9.00
CA GLY A 8 6.86 -14.29 -10.08
C GLY A 8 6.92 -15.10 -11.38
N ARG A 9 8.11 -15.62 -11.73
CA ARG A 9 8.30 -16.46 -12.93
C ARG A 9 7.62 -17.83 -12.82
N ARG A 10 7.70 -18.50 -11.67
CA ARG A 10 7.05 -19.81 -11.44
C ARG A 10 5.51 -19.71 -11.47
N LEU A 11 4.97 -18.60 -10.98
CA LEU A 11 3.54 -18.32 -10.99
C LEU A 11 2.99 -18.18 -12.41
N VAL A 12 3.69 -17.46 -13.30
CA VAL A 12 3.30 -17.28 -14.70
C VAL A 12 3.25 -18.62 -15.44
N THR A 13 4.23 -19.49 -15.24
CA THR A 13 4.28 -20.82 -15.91
C THR A 13 3.14 -21.76 -15.47
N THR A 14 2.65 -21.62 -14.23
CA THR A 14 1.55 -22.46 -13.72
C THR A 14 0.18 -22.05 -14.27
N MET A 15 0.05 -20.85 -14.86
CA MET A 15 -1.22 -20.33 -15.38
C MET A 15 -1.56 -20.78 -16.80
N ALA A 16 -0.61 -21.34 -17.55
CA ALA A 16 -0.86 -21.79 -18.92
C ALA A 16 -1.72 -23.07 -19.02
N THR A 17 -2.02 -23.75 -17.90
CA THR A 17 -2.66 -25.07 -17.88
C THR A 17 -4.10 -25.11 -17.34
N LEU A 18 -4.75 -23.96 -17.11
CA LEU A 18 -6.14 -23.91 -16.62
C LEU A 18 -7.09 -23.26 -17.64
N ASN A 19 -7.28 -23.88 -18.80
CA ASN A 19 -8.34 -23.53 -19.74
C ASN A 19 -9.55 -24.43 -19.50
N ASN A 20 -10.58 -23.91 -18.82
CA ASN A 20 -11.92 -24.49 -18.77
C ASN A 20 -12.89 -23.48 -19.43
N PRO A 21 -13.55 -23.79 -20.56
CA PRO A 21 -14.15 -22.76 -21.42
C PRO A 21 -15.61 -22.39 -21.10
N ALA A 22 -16.12 -22.59 -19.88
CA ALA A 22 -17.55 -22.43 -19.57
C ALA A 22 -17.97 -21.08 -18.94
N GLY A 23 -17.08 -20.08 -18.83
CA GLY A 23 -17.39 -18.78 -18.24
C GLY A 23 -17.25 -17.62 -19.22
N THR A 24 -17.96 -16.52 -18.98
CA THR A 24 -17.74 -15.26 -19.73
C THR A 24 -16.27 -14.81 -19.55
N ALA A 25 -15.71 -14.05 -20.49
CA ALA A 25 -14.32 -13.58 -20.40
C ALA A 25 -14.02 -12.85 -19.07
N VAL A 26 -15.01 -12.12 -18.53
CA VAL A 26 -14.92 -11.44 -17.22
C VAL A 26 -14.84 -12.43 -16.06
N GLU A 27 -15.63 -13.50 -16.09
CA GLU A 27 -15.60 -14.55 -15.07
C GLU A 27 -14.29 -15.33 -15.08
N VAL A 28 -13.76 -15.62 -16.26
CA VAL A 28 -12.45 -16.26 -16.43
C VAL A 28 -11.36 -15.39 -15.78
N VAL A 29 -11.33 -14.08 -16.07
CA VAL A 29 -10.37 -13.15 -15.45
C VAL A 29 -10.57 -13.08 -13.93
N ARG A 30 -11.81 -13.08 -13.44
CA ARG A 30 -12.10 -13.06 -12.00
C ARG A 30 -11.59 -14.34 -11.31
N GLN A 31 -11.79 -15.50 -11.93
CA GLN A 31 -11.31 -16.78 -11.44
C GLN A 31 -9.79 -16.85 -11.45
N GLN A 32 -9.13 -16.42 -12.52
CA GLN A 32 -7.68 -16.34 -12.62
C GLN A 32 -7.09 -15.42 -11.54
N LYS A 33 -7.65 -14.21 -11.35
CA LYS A 33 -7.23 -13.30 -10.27
C LYS A 33 -7.42 -13.93 -8.89
N LYS A 34 -8.51 -14.67 -8.67
CA LYS A 34 -8.76 -15.36 -7.39
C LYS A 34 -7.75 -16.47 -7.15
N ALA A 35 -7.52 -17.35 -8.13
CA ALA A 35 -6.53 -18.42 -8.05
C ALA A 35 -5.14 -17.88 -7.75
N LEU A 36 -4.75 -16.80 -8.43
CA LEU A 36 -3.46 -16.15 -8.26
C LEU A 36 -3.25 -15.57 -6.86
N ARG A 37 -4.25 -14.85 -6.33
CA ARG A 37 -4.23 -14.36 -4.94
C ARG A 37 -4.10 -15.49 -3.94
N THR A 38 -4.75 -16.64 -4.18
CA THR A 38 -4.62 -17.82 -3.30
C THR A 38 -3.18 -18.32 -3.28
N VAL A 39 -2.54 -18.42 -4.45
CA VAL A 39 -1.15 -18.87 -4.51
C VAL A 39 -0.23 -17.87 -3.82
N VAL A 40 -0.32 -16.57 -4.12
CA VAL A 40 0.56 -15.57 -3.46
C VAL A 40 0.37 -15.53 -1.96
N ARG A 41 -0.86 -15.58 -1.46
CA ARG A 41 -1.09 -15.64 -0.02
C ARG A 41 -0.46 -16.88 0.62
N ARG A 42 -0.42 -18.01 -0.09
CA ARG A 42 0.27 -19.22 0.38
C ARG A 42 1.77 -19.00 0.44
N GLU A 43 2.36 -18.45 -0.61
CA GLU A 43 3.80 -18.21 -0.66
C GLU A 43 4.23 -17.16 0.38
N LEU A 44 3.45 -16.09 0.56
CA LEU A 44 3.67 -15.09 1.62
C LEU A 44 3.57 -15.70 3.02
N ARG A 45 2.74 -16.74 3.22
CA ARG A 45 2.67 -17.49 4.49
C ARG A 45 3.92 -18.35 4.73
N ASN A 46 4.51 -18.87 3.65
CA ASN A 46 5.70 -19.71 3.72
C ASN A 46 6.99 -18.90 3.87
N PHE A 47 6.93 -17.57 3.73
CA PHE A 47 8.05 -16.68 3.96
C PHE A 47 8.43 -16.68 5.45
N SER A 48 9.71 -16.89 5.77
CA SER A 48 10.17 -16.80 7.15
C SER A 48 10.08 -15.35 7.63
N PRO A 49 9.86 -15.12 8.94
CA PRO A 49 9.83 -13.77 9.50
C PRO A 49 11.13 -12.98 9.21
N GLU A 50 12.28 -13.66 9.26
CA GLU A 50 13.59 -13.04 9.05
C GLU A 50 13.78 -12.60 7.60
N ALA A 51 13.45 -13.48 6.64
CA ALA A 51 13.53 -13.15 5.22
C ALA A 51 12.54 -12.02 4.88
N LYS A 52 11.35 -12.02 5.49
CA LYS A 52 10.36 -10.96 5.28
C LYS A 52 10.92 -9.62 5.73
N ARG A 53 11.47 -9.57 6.95
CA ARG A 53 12.06 -8.37 7.52
C ARG A 53 13.19 -7.84 6.64
N GLU A 54 14.07 -8.71 6.15
CA GLU A 54 15.16 -8.31 5.26
C GLU A 54 14.65 -7.69 3.94
N GLU A 55 13.63 -8.30 3.32
CA GLU A 55 13.02 -7.75 2.10
C GLU A 55 12.24 -6.46 2.37
N ASP A 56 11.53 -6.35 3.50
CA ASP A 56 10.84 -5.12 3.91
C ASP A 56 11.85 -3.97 4.12
N GLU A 57 12.94 -4.21 4.85
CA GLU A 57 14.01 -3.24 5.08
C GLU A 57 14.65 -2.81 3.74
N ALA A 58 14.88 -3.74 2.81
CA ALA A 58 15.41 -3.43 1.49
C ALA A 58 14.45 -2.55 0.66
N ILE A 59 13.14 -2.83 0.71
CA ILE A 59 12.12 -2.03 0.03
C ILE A 59 12.03 -0.63 0.64
N GLN A 60 11.96 -0.52 1.97
CA GLN A 60 11.90 0.75 2.66
C GLN A 60 13.15 1.60 2.38
N LYS A 61 14.34 1.01 2.43
CA LYS A 61 15.59 1.68 2.06
C LYS A 61 15.59 2.20 0.62
N HIS A 62 15.05 1.42 -0.31
CA HIS A 62 14.94 1.84 -1.71
C HIS A 62 14.02 3.05 -1.86
N ILE A 63 12.86 3.06 -1.18
CA ILE A 63 11.92 4.19 -1.20
C ILE A 63 12.55 5.44 -0.56
N LEU A 64 13.12 5.30 0.64
CA LEU A 64 13.72 6.42 1.38
C LEU A 64 14.90 7.09 0.64
N SER A 65 15.64 6.31 -0.16
CA SER A 65 16.76 6.82 -0.96
C SER A 65 16.35 7.37 -2.34
N ALA A 66 15.09 7.23 -2.73
CA ALA A 66 14.64 7.66 -4.04
C ALA A 66 14.37 9.17 -4.09
N GLU A 67 14.83 9.82 -5.18
CA GLU A 67 14.66 11.26 -5.38
C GLU A 67 13.18 11.67 -5.46
N TRP A 68 12.35 10.88 -6.14
CA TRP A 68 10.90 11.12 -6.23
C TRP A 68 10.23 11.12 -4.85
N TYR A 69 10.71 10.31 -3.91
CA TYR A 69 10.20 10.29 -2.54
C TYR A 69 10.67 11.50 -1.75
N GLN A 70 11.94 11.89 -1.91
CA GLN A 70 12.54 13.01 -1.18
C GLN A 70 11.96 14.37 -1.61
N ASN A 71 11.60 14.51 -2.88
CA ASN A 71 11.04 15.74 -3.43
C ASN A 71 9.51 15.86 -3.24
N SER A 72 8.85 14.77 -2.86
CA SER A 72 7.40 14.75 -2.64
C SER A 72 7.02 15.47 -1.34
N LYS A 73 5.99 16.32 -1.39
CA LYS A 73 5.46 17.07 -0.25
C LYS A 73 4.11 16.53 0.20
N ARG A 74 3.27 16.07 -0.72
CA ARG A 74 1.93 15.56 -0.42
C ARG A 74 1.87 14.08 -0.74
N ILE A 75 1.86 13.27 0.30
CA ILE A 75 2.08 11.83 0.18
C ILE A 75 0.92 11.11 0.85
N CYS A 76 0.34 10.15 0.14
CA CYS A 76 -0.62 9.23 0.69
C CYS A 76 0.04 7.86 0.89
N ALA A 77 -0.04 7.32 2.11
CA ALA A 77 0.57 6.05 2.46
C ALA A 77 -0.34 5.23 3.36
N TYR A 78 -0.38 3.92 3.13
CA TYR A 78 -1.08 2.98 4.01
C TYR A 78 -0.25 2.71 5.27
N VAL A 79 -0.94 2.42 6.36
CA VAL A 79 -0.33 1.96 7.61
C VAL A 79 -0.30 0.44 7.59
N SER A 80 0.89 -0.14 7.67
CA SER A 80 1.07 -1.59 7.57
C SER A 80 0.40 -2.34 8.71
N CYS A 81 -0.32 -3.40 8.37
CA CYS A 81 -0.97 -4.33 9.27
C CYS A 81 -0.30 -5.72 9.16
N ALA A 82 0.24 -6.21 10.26
CA ALA A 82 0.94 -7.50 10.31
C ALA A 82 0.05 -8.67 9.84
N SER A 83 -1.25 -8.62 10.12
CA SER A 83 -2.23 -9.63 9.72
C SER A 83 -2.37 -9.77 8.20
N LEU A 84 -2.06 -8.72 7.44
CA LEU A 84 -2.18 -8.72 5.98
C LEU A 84 -0.92 -9.22 5.27
N ARG A 85 0.18 -9.45 6.01
CA ARG A 85 1.50 -9.84 5.47
C ARG A 85 1.97 -8.94 4.32
N GLU A 86 1.62 -7.66 4.40
CA GLU A 86 2.09 -6.62 3.48
C GLU A 86 3.47 -6.12 3.87
N VAL A 87 4.07 -5.29 3.02
CA VAL A 87 5.36 -4.66 3.32
C VAL A 87 5.18 -3.75 4.53
N ASP A 88 6.08 -3.88 5.51
CA ASP A 88 6.12 -2.98 6.66
C ASP A 88 6.47 -1.56 6.18
N THR A 89 5.65 -0.58 6.55
CA THR A 89 5.83 0.83 6.19
C THR A 89 6.19 1.70 7.40
N SER A 90 6.49 1.09 8.54
CA SER A 90 6.78 1.78 9.81
C SER A 90 7.89 2.83 9.68
N HIS A 91 9.01 2.53 9.02
CA HIS A 91 10.11 3.50 8.85
C HIS A 91 9.75 4.61 7.87
N ILE A 92 9.00 4.30 6.81
CA ILE A 92 8.52 5.31 5.85
C ILE A 92 7.58 6.27 6.56
N MET A 93 6.62 5.75 7.34
CA MET A 93 5.67 6.58 8.08
C MET A 93 6.36 7.47 9.10
N ALA A 94 7.35 6.94 9.83
CA ALA A 94 8.15 7.72 10.77
C ALA A 94 8.91 8.86 10.06
N ASP A 95 9.56 8.58 8.92
CA ASP A 95 10.26 9.61 8.13
C ASP A 95 9.30 10.66 7.58
N LEU A 96 8.13 10.25 7.08
CA LEU A 96 7.09 11.14 6.56
C LEU A 96 6.57 12.12 7.62
N LEU A 97 6.20 11.61 8.80
CA LEU A 97 5.68 12.44 9.89
C LEU A 97 6.76 13.38 10.43
N GLU A 98 8.00 12.91 10.50
CA GLU A 98 9.12 13.73 10.94
C GLU A 98 9.46 14.83 9.91
N LYS A 99 9.47 14.53 8.61
CA LYS A 99 9.63 15.53 7.55
C LYS A 99 8.48 16.53 7.53
N GLN A 100 7.25 16.10 7.79
CA GLN A 100 6.07 16.96 7.91
C GLN A 100 6.24 18.01 9.01
N ARG A 101 6.84 17.63 10.16
CA ARG A 101 7.13 18.58 11.25
C ARG A 101 8.18 19.62 10.87
N ARG A 102 9.15 19.24 10.04
CA ARG A 102 10.30 20.07 9.66
C ARG A 102 10.08 20.92 8.40
N THR A 103 9.14 20.52 7.54
CA THR A 103 8.96 21.10 6.21
C THR A 103 7.56 21.67 6.07
N ALA A 104 7.47 23.00 5.98
CA ALA A 104 6.20 23.67 5.74
C ALA A 104 5.57 23.20 4.41
N GLY A 105 4.28 22.90 4.44
CA GLY A 105 3.51 22.44 3.28
C GLY A 105 3.59 20.94 2.99
N MET A 106 4.41 20.18 3.72
CA MET A 106 4.37 18.72 3.63
C MET A 106 3.12 18.17 4.34
N LYS A 107 2.41 17.24 3.70
CA LYS A 107 1.19 16.61 4.22
C LYS A 107 1.18 15.11 3.98
N VAL A 108 0.86 14.36 5.03
CA VAL A 108 0.75 12.90 5.00
C VAL A 108 -0.71 12.50 5.13
N TYR A 109 -1.20 11.70 4.18
CA TYR A 109 -2.57 11.21 4.15
C TYR A 109 -2.61 9.70 4.31
N VAL A 110 -3.58 9.19 5.08
CA VAL A 110 -3.77 7.74 5.30
C VAL A 110 -5.17 7.33 4.81
N PRO A 111 -5.32 6.18 4.13
CA PRO A 111 -6.62 5.66 3.72
C PRO A 111 -7.49 5.27 4.91
N ARG A 112 -8.78 5.63 4.81
CA ARG A 112 -9.87 5.17 5.68
C ARG A 112 -10.99 4.60 4.82
N ILE A 113 -11.55 3.47 5.23
CA ILE A 113 -12.72 2.87 4.58
C ILE A 113 -13.98 3.37 5.27
N GLU A 114 -14.93 3.89 4.51
CA GLU A 114 -16.14 4.51 5.07
C GLU A 114 -17.29 3.53 5.27
N ASP A 115 -17.44 2.59 4.34
CA ASP A 115 -18.64 1.77 4.24
C ASP A 115 -18.38 0.40 3.63
N LYS A 116 -19.46 -0.38 3.52
CA LYS A 116 -19.46 -1.72 2.92
C LYS A 116 -19.26 -1.70 1.41
N GLU A 117 -19.48 -0.55 0.77
CA GLU A 117 -19.23 -0.35 -0.66
C GLU A 117 -17.75 -0.09 -0.95
N SER A 118 -16.93 -0.03 0.11
CA SER A 118 -15.49 0.19 0.06
C SER A 118 -15.14 1.58 -0.48
N HIS A 119 -15.97 2.58 -0.20
CA HIS A 119 -15.58 3.97 -0.40
C HIS A 119 -14.39 4.30 0.51
N MET A 120 -13.40 4.96 -0.07
CA MET A 120 -12.14 5.27 0.59
C MET A 120 -11.91 6.77 0.60
N ARG A 121 -11.57 7.31 1.76
CA ARG A 121 -11.08 8.68 1.92
C ARG A 121 -9.63 8.67 2.37
N MET A 122 -8.85 9.63 1.90
CA MET A 122 -7.48 9.82 2.35
C MET A 122 -7.45 11.04 3.28
N LEU A 123 -7.24 10.80 4.57
CA LEU A 123 -7.33 11.85 5.60
C LEU A 123 -5.93 12.22 6.10
N HIS A 124 -5.73 13.52 6.32
CA HIS A 124 -4.47 14.07 6.81
C HIS A 124 -4.22 13.65 8.27
N ILE A 125 -3.00 13.22 8.56
CA ILE A 125 -2.56 12.87 9.92
C ILE A 125 -1.32 13.67 10.33
N THR A 126 -1.19 13.84 11.63
CA THR A 126 -0.11 14.57 12.31
C THR A 126 0.78 13.65 13.16
N ASN A 127 0.22 12.57 13.68
CA ASN A 127 0.92 11.53 14.42
C ASN A 127 0.31 10.16 14.08
N THR A 128 0.95 9.07 14.48
CA THR A 128 0.37 7.72 14.37
C THR A 128 -0.39 7.28 15.61
N ASP A 129 -0.06 7.85 16.77
CA ASP A 129 -0.47 7.31 18.06
C ASP A 129 -1.85 7.80 18.50
N ASP A 130 -2.19 9.06 18.19
CA ASP A 130 -3.47 9.68 18.58
C ASP A 130 -4.46 9.73 17.41
N ASP A 131 -3.95 9.77 16.18
CA ASP A 131 -4.77 10.00 15.00
C ASP A 131 -5.38 8.73 14.41
N LEU A 132 -4.86 7.55 14.77
CA LEU A 132 -5.23 6.27 14.17
C LEU A 132 -6.01 5.39 15.14
N ILE A 133 -7.05 4.74 14.63
CA ILE A 133 -7.86 3.76 15.33
C ILE A 133 -7.87 2.44 14.57
N ALA A 134 -7.75 1.32 15.30
CA ALA A 134 -7.86 0.00 14.72
C ALA A 134 -9.31 -0.31 14.30
N ASN A 135 -9.50 -0.73 13.06
CA ASN A 135 -10.75 -1.30 12.59
C ASN A 135 -10.91 -2.77 13.04
N TYR A 136 -12.01 -3.43 12.64
CA TYR A 136 -12.29 -4.84 12.99
C TYR A 136 -11.24 -5.85 12.48
N MET A 137 -10.37 -5.45 11.54
CA MET A 137 -9.26 -6.24 11.00
C MET A 137 -7.90 -5.88 11.61
N ASN A 138 -7.87 -5.05 12.66
CA ASN A 138 -6.65 -4.47 13.24
C ASN A 138 -5.82 -3.64 12.24
N ILE A 139 -6.48 -3.08 11.22
CA ILE A 139 -5.85 -2.09 10.34
C ILE A 139 -6.07 -0.73 10.99
N LEU A 140 -4.99 0.03 11.12
CA LEU A 140 -5.02 1.38 11.67
C LEU A 140 -5.51 2.35 10.61
N GLU A 141 -6.61 3.04 10.90
CA GLU A 141 -7.24 4.02 10.01
C GLU A 141 -7.39 5.36 10.75
N PRO A 142 -7.27 6.50 10.06
CA PRO A 142 -7.40 7.80 10.70
C PRO A 142 -8.81 8.01 11.23
N THR A 143 -8.94 8.64 12.40
CA THR A 143 -10.22 9.11 12.92
C THR A 143 -10.82 10.18 11.99
N LEU A 144 -12.15 10.37 11.99
CA LEU A 144 -12.77 11.41 11.16
C LEU A 144 -12.48 12.83 11.67
N LEU A 145 -12.26 12.95 12.98
CA LEU A 145 -11.99 14.20 13.66
C LEU A 145 -10.55 14.20 14.20
N ASP A 146 -9.92 15.36 14.21
CA ASP A 146 -8.66 15.58 14.91
C ASP A 146 -8.84 15.56 16.44
N SER A 147 -7.74 15.72 17.18
CA SER A 147 -7.75 15.74 18.65
C SER A 147 -8.54 16.90 19.26
N VAL A 148 -8.88 17.92 18.46
CA VAL A 148 -9.63 19.12 18.86
C VAL A 148 -11.11 19.02 18.43
N GLY A 149 -11.48 17.98 17.67
CA GLY A 149 -12.84 17.72 17.20
C GLY A 149 -13.17 18.31 15.83
N ASN A 150 -12.19 18.83 15.07
CA ASN A 150 -12.42 19.33 13.71
C ASN A 150 -12.36 18.19 12.69
N PRO A 151 -13.13 18.28 11.58
CA PRO A 151 -12.98 17.35 10.46
C PRO A 151 -11.55 17.37 9.92
N ARG A 152 -10.97 16.18 9.69
CA ARG A 152 -9.65 16.07 9.06
C ARG A 152 -9.71 16.52 7.60
N GLU A 153 -8.64 17.14 7.15
CA GLU A 153 -8.45 17.48 5.75
C GLU A 153 -8.42 16.22 4.89
N GLU A 154 -9.18 16.24 3.80
CA GLU A 154 -9.28 15.13 2.86
C GLU A 154 -8.54 15.48 1.56
N VAL A 155 -7.83 14.51 0.98
CA VAL A 155 -6.92 14.78 -0.15
C VAL A 155 -7.62 15.41 -1.35
N MET A 156 -8.87 15.00 -1.64
CA MET A 156 -9.63 15.49 -2.80
C MET A 156 -10.16 16.92 -2.61
N GLN A 157 -10.18 17.42 -1.37
CA GLN A 157 -10.62 18.78 -1.04
C GLN A 157 -9.46 19.77 -0.93
N ALA A 158 -8.22 19.27 -0.99
CA ALA A 158 -7.05 20.11 -0.91
C ALA A 158 -6.80 20.88 -2.22
N THR A 159 -6.21 22.06 -2.09
CA THR A 159 -5.92 22.96 -3.21
C THR A 159 -4.72 22.55 -4.05
N GLU A 160 -3.80 21.78 -3.46
CA GLU A 160 -2.57 21.32 -4.09
C GLU A 160 -2.74 19.88 -4.63
N PRO A 161 -1.94 19.43 -5.61
CA PRO A 161 -1.96 18.06 -6.13
C PRO A 161 -1.25 17.07 -5.19
N LEU A 162 -1.61 15.79 -5.28
CA LEU A 162 -0.94 14.71 -4.54
C LEU A 162 0.31 14.28 -5.32
N ASP A 163 1.47 14.26 -4.68
CA ASP A 163 2.75 13.95 -5.35
C ASP A 163 3.01 12.45 -5.41
N LEU A 164 2.61 11.70 -4.38
CA LEU A 164 2.92 10.28 -4.24
C LEU A 164 1.79 9.52 -3.56
N LEU A 165 1.45 8.36 -4.12
CA LEU A 165 0.50 7.39 -3.54
C LEU A 165 1.17 6.02 -3.39
N LEU A 166 1.37 5.59 -2.14
CA LEU A 166 1.85 4.24 -1.81
C LEU A 166 0.64 3.30 -1.67
N LEU A 167 0.51 2.36 -2.61
CA LEU A 167 -0.61 1.43 -2.69
C LEU A 167 -0.27 0.07 -2.04
N PRO A 168 -1.07 -0.42 -1.08
CA PRO A 168 -0.96 -1.80 -0.61
C PRO A 168 -1.51 -2.77 -1.66
N GLY A 169 -0.97 -3.98 -1.72
CA GLY A 169 -1.45 -4.98 -2.67
C GLY A 169 -0.87 -6.37 -2.49
N THR A 170 -1.71 -7.39 -2.63
CA THR A 170 -1.30 -8.81 -2.65
C THR A 170 -1.00 -9.32 -4.06
N PHE A 171 -1.28 -8.53 -5.11
CA PHE A 171 -0.91 -8.86 -6.48
C PHE A 171 -0.93 -7.63 -7.41
N PRO A 172 0.16 -7.32 -8.13
CA PRO A 172 0.13 -6.42 -9.29
C PRO A 172 -0.06 -7.26 -10.56
N SER A 173 -1.30 -7.61 -10.92
CA SER A 173 -1.58 -8.32 -12.19
C SER A 173 -1.80 -7.32 -13.31
N LEU A 174 -0.77 -6.50 -13.51
CA LEU A 174 -0.35 -5.90 -14.77
C LEU A 174 0.99 -5.24 -14.45
N ILE A 175 2.07 -5.76 -15.03
CA ILE A 175 3.26 -5.02 -15.45
C ILE A 175 3.44 -3.65 -14.76
N PHE A 176 3.95 -3.62 -13.53
CA PHE A 176 4.97 -2.64 -13.20
C PHE A 176 6.28 -3.42 -13.23
N TYR A 177 6.82 -3.52 -14.45
CA TYR A 177 8.24 -3.77 -14.66
C TYR A 177 9.00 -2.85 -13.68
N TYR A 178 9.99 -3.40 -12.99
CA TYR A 178 11.07 -2.71 -12.29
C TYR A 178 10.93 -1.19 -12.18
N ARG A 179 10.77 -0.72 -10.93
CA ARG A 179 10.69 0.66 -10.43
C ARG A 179 9.30 0.88 -9.84
N ILE A 180 9.27 1.11 -8.53
CA ILE A 180 8.15 1.79 -7.87
C ILE A 180 8.07 3.14 -8.58
N HIS A 181 7.30 3.22 -9.66
CA HIS A 181 6.81 4.49 -10.13
C HIS A 181 5.69 4.82 -9.14
N ALA A 182 6.07 5.65 -8.17
CA ALA A 182 5.19 6.69 -7.68
C ALA A 182 4.23 7.10 -8.81
N PHE A 183 2.93 6.95 -8.61
CA PHE A 183 1.98 7.74 -9.39
C PHE A 183 2.22 9.19 -8.99
N VAL A 184 3.16 9.83 -9.68
CA VAL A 184 3.32 11.28 -9.70
C VAL A 184 2.19 11.78 -10.58
N PHE A 185 1.24 12.49 -9.98
CA PHE A 185 0.23 13.22 -10.73
C PHE A 185 0.91 14.47 -11.31
N ASP A 186 1.47 14.35 -12.52
CA ASP A 186 1.76 15.51 -13.38
C ASP A 186 0.48 15.95 -14.13
#